data_AF-A0A2D9PRI3-F1
#
_entry.id   AF-A0A2D9PRI3-F1
#
_cell.length_a   1.000
_cell.length_b   1.000
_cell.length_c   1.000
_cell.angle_alpha   90.00
_cell.angle_beta   90.00
_cell.angle_gamma   90.00
#
_symmetry.space_group_name_H-M   'P 1'
#
loop_
_entity.id
_entity.type
_entity.pdbx_description
1 polymer ?
#
loop_
_entity_poly.entity_id
_entity_poly.type
_entity_poly.pdbx_seq_one_letter_code
_entity_poly.pdbx_strand_id
1 'polypeptide(L)'
;MATLNEDGTVLISTISVDAASGDDASVTVTGLTNGTAYTFKVLARNVDGNSDYSEISTTATPRTTPDAPGIPTLVAADTQITATWTAPASNNGAEITGYTATASTAGSSAGTCSTTSNTDLDCAISSLTNGTSYEVTVTAVNSAGNSNASTGAAATPSTTPGAPTGTAGTAGAGQVTVTWSAPTDTGGSDITQYTATATPDGAFCISTSALTCDITGLTNGTEYTFRAKATNANGTGSNSSASGGVTPVTTPGTATALAGTAGDAQVALSWTAPTDTGGSAITDYTVESSSDTGTTWTTFADGTSTTASATVTGLTNGTAYTFRVTAVNAQGSGTATSASSA
;
A
#
# COMPACT_ATOMS: atom_id res chain seq x y z
N MET A 1 -32.16 -62.95 1.84
CA MET A 1 -32.85 -62.46 3.06
C MET A 1 -31.80 -61.78 3.90
N ALA A 2 -32.00 -60.55 4.36
CA ALA A 2 -31.08 -59.91 5.29
C ALA A 2 -31.38 -60.41 6.71
N THR A 3 -30.38 -60.94 7.40
CA THR A 3 -30.43 -61.24 8.84
C THR A 3 -29.75 -60.10 9.59
N LEU A 4 -30.49 -59.45 10.49
CA LEU A 4 -30.00 -58.37 11.36
C LEU A 4 -29.53 -58.97 12.70
N ASN A 5 -28.51 -58.34 13.33
CA ASN A 5 -28.16 -58.55 14.73
C ASN A 5 -29.22 -57.98 15.68
N GLU A 6 -29.19 -58.36 16.96
CA GLU A 6 -30.02 -57.79 18.04
C GLU A 6 -29.79 -56.28 18.28
N ASP A 7 -28.71 -55.70 17.74
CA ASP A 7 -28.40 -54.26 17.76
C ASP A 7 -28.80 -53.51 16.47
N GLY A 8 -29.41 -54.20 15.50
CA GLY A 8 -29.86 -53.63 14.23
C GLY A 8 -28.79 -53.52 13.14
N THR A 9 -27.58 -54.06 13.35
CA THR A 9 -26.56 -54.12 12.30
C THR A 9 -26.78 -55.29 11.34
N VAL A 10 -26.68 -55.05 10.01
CA VAL A 10 -26.86 -56.08 8.97
C VAL A 10 -25.67 -57.02 8.97
N LEU A 11 -25.88 -58.30 9.30
CA LEU A 11 -24.79 -59.28 9.41
C LEU A 11 -24.30 -59.75 8.03
N ILE A 12 -25.20 -60.00 7.09
CA ILE A 12 -24.87 -60.54 5.77
C ILE A 12 -25.97 -60.11 4.80
N SER A 13 -25.69 -59.18 3.89
CA SER A 13 -26.42 -59.16 2.61
C SER A 13 -25.89 -60.35 1.81
N THR A 14 -26.64 -61.44 1.74
CA THR A 14 -26.31 -62.51 0.79
C THR A 14 -26.57 -61.95 -0.61
N ILE A 15 -25.52 -61.38 -1.21
CA ILE A 15 -25.52 -61.03 -2.63
C ILE A 15 -25.19 -62.34 -3.35
N SER A 16 -26.22 -63.05 -3.77
CA SER A 16 -26.06 -64.21 -4.66
C SER A 16 -25.75 -63.69 -6.05
N VAL A 17 -24.52 -63.88 -6.50
CA VAL A 17 -24.12 -63.60 -7.89
C VAL A 17 -23.94 -64.95 -8.58
N ASP A 18 -24.83 -65.26 -9.50
CA ASP A 18 -24.68 -66.45 -10.35
C ASP A 18 -23.54 -66.18 -11.35
N ALA A 19 -22.42 -66.88 -11.21
CA ALA A 19 -21.36 -66.85 -12.20
C ALA A 19 -21.89 -67.46 -13.51
N ALA A 20 -21.68 -66.77 -14.63
CA ALA A 20 -22.06 -67.28 -15.94
C ALA A 20 -21.32 -68.60 -16.22
N SER A 21 -21.99 -69.54 -16.88
CA SER A 21 -21.43 -70.83 -17.30
C SER A 21 -20.09 -70.66 -18.03
N GLY A 22 -18.98 -71.03 -17.38
CA GLY A 22 -17.61 -70.99 -17.92
C GLY A 22 -16.55 -71.19 -16.82
N ASP A 23 -15.31 -71.48 -17.22
CA ASP A 23 -14.15 -71.78 -16.34
C ASP A 23 -13.63 -70.61 -15.48
N ASP A 24 -14.38 -69.50 -15.36
CA ASP A 24 -13.93 -68.30 -14.65
C ASP A 24 -14.33 -68.36 -13.16
N ALA A 25 -13.34 -68.41 -12.27
CA ALA A 25 -13.52 -68.54 -10.82
C ALA A 25 -13.61 -67.17 -10.10
N SER A 26 -13.95 -66.10 -10.83
CA SER A 26 -14.00 -64.73 -10.30
C SER A 26 -15.41 -64.13 -10.32
N VAL A 27 -15.71 -63.29 -9.33
CA VAL A 27 -17.02 -62.64 -9.18
C VAL A 27 -16.89 -61.21 -8.67
N THR A 28 -17.56 -60.26 -9.33
CA THR A 28 -17.61 -58.86 -8.90
C THR A 28 -18.86 -58.63 -8.06
N VAL A 29 -18.68 -58.23 -6.80
CA VAL A 29 -19.78 -57.87 -5.91
C VAL A 29 -19.97 -56.35 -5.96
N THR A 30 -21.16 -55.91 -6.39
CA THR A 30 -21.53 -54.49 -6.50
C THR A 30 -22.56 -54.10 -5.44
N GLY A 31 -22.79 -52.80 -5.25
CA GLY A 31 -23.79 -52.30 -4.28
C GLY A 31 -23.35 -52.33 -2.82
N LEU A 32 -22.05 -52.54 -2.56
CA LEU A 32 -21.48 -52.47 -1.22
C LEU A 32 -21.36 -51.01 -0.76
N THR A 33 -21.60 -50.75 0.52
CA THR A 33 -21.42 -49.43 1.14
C THR A 33 -19.94 -49.20 1.47
N ASN A 34 -19.38 -48.08 1.01
CA ASN A 34 -18.03 -47.67 1.35
C ASN A 34 -17.85 -47.53 2.87
N GLY A 35 -16.68 -47.92 3.39
CA GLY A 35 -16.35 -47.87 4.82
C GLY A 35 -16.98 -48.99 5.65
N THR A 36 -17.88 -49.79 5.07
CA THR A 36 -18.43 -50.98 5.72
C THR A 36 -17.52 -52.17 5.45
N ALA A 37 -17.14 -52.89 6.49
CA ALA A 37 -16.33 -54.09 6.39
C ALA A 37 -17.20 -55.29 5.94
N TYR A 38 -16.74 -56.02 4.91
CA TYR A 38 -17.39 -57.22 4.41
C TYR A 38 -16.43 -58.41 4.42
N THR A 39 -16.99 -59.60 4.58
CA THR A 39 -16.31 -60.88 4.40
C THR A 39 -17.14 -61.76 3.50
N PHE A 40 -16.51 -62.61 2.69
CA PHE A 40 -17.18 -63.40 1.66
C PHE A 40 -16.94 -64.89 1.87
N LYS A 41 -17.92 -65.70 1.48
CA LYS A 41 -17.81 -67.15 1.32
C LYS A 41 -18.41 -67.54 -0.02
N VAL A 42 -17.85 -68.56 -0.66
CA VAL A 42 -18.35 -69.09 -1.95
C VAL A 42 -18.71 -70.56 -1.80
N LEU A 43 -19.66 -71.05 -2.59
CA LEU A 43 -19.94 -72.47 -2.76
C LEU A 43 -20.03 -72.78 -4.26
N ALA A 44 -19.81 -74.04 -4.64
CA ALA A 44 -20.00 -74.50 -6.01
C ALA A 44 -21.36 -75.20 -6.13
N ARG A 45 -22.01 -75.11 -7.30
CA ARG A 45 -23.27 -75.81 -7.60
C ARG A 45 -23.13 -76.63 -8.87
N ASN A 46 -23.55 -77.90 -8.85
CA ASN A 46 -23.68 -78.76 -10.02
C ASN A 46 -25.11 -79.33 -10.13
N VAL A 47 -25.32 -80.31 -11.02
CA VAL A 47 -26.64 -80.95 -11.23
C VAL A 47 -27.14 -81.72 -10.01
N ASP A 48 -26.25 -82.14 -9.12
CA ASP A 48 -26.56 -82.92 -7.92
C ASP A 48 -26.75 -82.05 -6.66
N GLY A 49 -26.37 -80.76 -6.71
CA GLY A 49 -26.58 -79.81 -5.62
C GLY A 49 -25.43 -78.84 -5.39
N ASN A 50 -25.41 -78.25 -4.19
CA ASN A 50 -24.36 -77.33 -3.75
C ASN A 50 -23.28 -78.07 -2.96
N SER A 51 -22.03 -77.60 -3.05
CA SER A 51 -20.95 -77.96 -2.12
C SER A 51 -21.14 -77.26 -0.76
N ASP A 52 -20.29 -77.63 0.20
CA ASP A 52 -20.06 -76.79 1.39
C ASP A 52 -19.49 -75.42 0.98
N TYR A 53 -19.68 -74.43 1.86
CA TYR A 53 -19.05 -73.11 1.71
C TYR A 53 -17.53 -73.19 1.91
N SER A 54 -16.81 -72.30 1.23
CA SER A 54 -15.40 -72.03 1.50
C SER A 54 -15.18 -71.49 2.92
N GLU A 55 -13.91 -71.46 3.33
CA GLU A 55 -13.47 -70.62 4.44
C GLU A 55 -13.85 -69.14 4.20
N ILE A 56 -14.03 -68.40 5.28
CA ILE A 56 -14.33 -66.97 5.22
C ILE A 56 -13.13 -66.22 4.64
N SER A 57 -13.38 -65.28 3.73
CA SER A 57 -12.33 -64.41 3.21
C SER A 57 -11.73 -63.53 4.31
N THR A 58 -10.60 -62.91 4.03
CA THR A 58 -10.17 -61.73 4.78
C THR A 58 -11.20 -60.61 4.61
N THR A 59 -11.24 -59.70 5.58
CA THR A 59 -12.10 -58.52 5.52
C THR A 59 -11.71 -57.61 4.36
N ALA A 60 -12.69 -57.17 3.59
CA ALA A 60 -12.54 -56.14 2.58
C ALA A 60 -13.45 -54.95 2.93
N THR A 61 -12.91 -53.74 2.83
CA THR A 61 -13.65 -52.49 3.06
C THR A 61 -13.64 -51.69 1.76
N PRO A 62 -14.77 -51.60 1.04
CA PRO A 62 -14.88 -50.74 -0.14
C PRO A 62 -14.59 -49.29 0.22
N ARG A 63 -13.92 -48.59 -0.70
CA ARG A 63 -13.59 -47.17 -0.55
C ARG A 63 -13.53 -46.49 -1.91
N THR A 64 -13.78 -45.19 -1.93
CA THR A 64 -13.48 -44.31 -3.06
C THR A 64 -12.83 -43.03 -2.58
N THR A 65 -12.46 -42.14 -3.50
CA THR A 65 -11.91 -40.83 -3.15
C THR A 65 -12.92 -40.03 -2.33
N PRO A 66 -12.47 -39.08 -1.48
CA PRO A 66 -13.37 -38.27 -0.68
C PRO A 66 -14.28 -37.39 -1.55
N ASP A 67 -15.35 -36.86 -0.97
CA ASP A 67 -16.09 -35.77 -1.59
C ASP A 67 -15.22 -34.51 -1.71
N ALA A 68 -15.63 -33.54 -2.52
CA ALA A 68 -14.94 -32.26 -2.60
C ALA A 68 -15.03 -31.52 -1.23
N PRO A 69 -13.95 -30.85 -0.79
CA PRO A 69 -14.01 -29.93 0.35
C PRO A 69 -14.98 -28.77 0.13
N GLY A 70 -15.31 -28.05 1.21
CA GLY A 70 -16.11 -26.82 1.13
C GLY A 70 -15.40 -25.69 0.37
N ILE A 71 -16.15 -24.67 -0.04
CA ILE A 71 -15.60 -23.48 -0.70
C ILE A 71 -14.60 -22.80 0.27
N PRO A 72 -13.35 -22.55 -0.14
CA PRO A 72 -12.38 -21.94 0.74
C PRO A 72 -12.72 -20.47 1.02
N THR A 73 -12.54 -20.07 2.27
CA THR A 73 -12.50 -18.65 2.66
C THR A 73 -11.05 -18.20 2.54
N LEU A 74 -10.81 -17.02 1.93
CA LEU A 74 -9.47 -16.55 1.59
C LEU A 74 -9.10 -15.28 2.36
N VAL A 75 -7.89 -15.27 2.90
CA VAL A 75 -7.25 -14.06 3.46
C VAL A 75 -6.00 -13.78 2.65
N ALA A 76 -6.02 -12.66 1.93
CA ALA A 76 -4.90 -12.24 1.09
C ALA A 76 -3.92 -11.39 1.91
N ALA A 77 -2.62 -11.58 1.66
CA ALA A 77 -1.52 -10.87 2.29
C ALA A 77 -0.40 -10.63 1.25
N ASP A 78 0.73 -10.09 1.70
CA ASP A 78 1.88 -9.82 0.84
C ASP A 78 2.43 -11.11 0.20
N THR A 79 2.28 -11.23 -1.12
CA THR A 79 2.69 -12.40 -1.92
C THR A 79 2.08 -13.75 -1.46
N GLN A 80 0.98 -13.71 -0.70
CA GLN A 80 0.42 -14.90 -0.07
C GLN A 80 -1.11 -14.87 -0.01
N ILE A 81 -1.74 -16.03 -0.14
CA ILE A 81 -3.15 -16.24 0.20
C ILE A 81 -3.22 -17.39 1.20
N THR A 82 -3.82 -17.14 2.36
CA THR A 82 -4.22 -18.20 3.29
C THR A 82 -5.63 -18.65 2.95
N ALA A 83 -5.79 -19.94 2.68
CA ALA A 83 -7.09 -20.56 2.44
C ALA A 83 -7.50 -21.37 3.65
N THR A 84 -8.77 -21.25 4.05
CA THR A 84 -9.39 -22.06 5.09
C THR A 84 -10.65 -22.72 4.53
N TRP A 85 -10.86 -24.00 4.78
CA TRP A 85 -11.98 -24.77 4.21
C TRP A 85 -12.65 -25.65 5.27
N THR A 86 -13.74 -26.30 4.89
CA THR A 86 -14.37 -27.35 5.69
C THR A 86 -14.05 -28.72 5.09
N ALA A 87 -13.94 -29.74 5.95
CA ALA A 87 -13.75 -31.12 5.53
C ALA A 87 -14.87 -31.58 4.57
N PRO A 88 -14.58 -32.52 3.66
CA PRO A 88 -15.58 -33.20 2.83
C PRO A 88 -16.73 -33.76 3.65
N ALA A 89 -17.94 -33.76 3.08
CA ALA A 89 -19.13 -34.33 3.72
C ALA A 89 -18.96 -35.85 4.01
N SER A 90 -18.24 -36.56 3.15
CA SER A 90 -17.87 -37.96 3.32
C SER A 90 -16.41 -38.21 2.94
N ASN A 91 -15.75 -39.07 3.73
CA ASN A 91 -14.41 -39.60 3.42
C ASN A 91 -14.47 -40.87 2.54
N ASN A 92 -15.68 -41.31 2.21
CA ASN A 92 -15.99 -42.46 1.35
C ASN A 92 -15.21 -43.74 1.72
N GLY A 93 -15.08 -44.01 3.02
CA GLY A 93 -14.61 -45.29 3.55
C GLY A 93 -13.10 -45.39 3.76
N ALA A 94 -12.36 -44.31 3.59
CA ALA A 94 -10.95 -44.22 3.97
C ALA A 94 -10.62 -42.87 4.60
N GLU A 95 -9.79 -42.88 5.62
CA GLU A 95 -9.36 -41.68 6.33
C GLU A 95 -8.66 -40.69 5.38
N ILE A 96 -9.01 -39.41 5.51
CA ILE A 96 -8.34 -38.33 4.79
C ILE A 96 -6.94 -38.15 5.40
N THR A 97 -5.92 -38.09 4.55
CA THR A 97 -4.52 -37.95 4.98
C THR A 97 -3.97 -36.55 4.76
N GLY A 98 -4.75 -35.65 4.16
CA GLY A 98 -4.37 -34.26 3.94
C GLY A 98 -5.21 -33.59 2.88
N TYR A 99 -4.87 -32.33 2.62
CA TYR A 99 -5.50 -31.48 1.63
C TYR A 99 -4.45 -30.80 0.77
N THR A 100 -4.83 -30.36 -0.43
CA THR A 100 -4.02 -29.48 -1.27
C THR A 100 -4.88 -28.32 -1.76
N ALA A 101 -4.49 -27.10 -1.40
CA ALA A 101 -5.06 -25.87 -1.95
C ALA A 101 -4.18 -25.39 -3.13
N THR A 102 -4.83 -25.02 -4.24
CA THR A 102 -4.17 -24.62 -5.49
C THR A 102 -4.66 -23.25 -5.92
N ALA A 103 -3.75 -22.29 -6.03
CA ALA A 103 -4.02 -20.98 -6.62
C ALA A 103 -3.74 -21.02 -8.12
N SER A 104 -4.62 -20.43 -8.91
CA SER A 104 -4.54 -20.45 -10.37
C SER A 104 -4.93 -19.12 -11.01
N THR A 105 -4.36 -18.86 -12.19
CA THR A 105 -4.71 -17.72 -13.06
C THR A 105 -5.01 -18.25 -14.44
N ALA A 106 -6.18 -17.91 -15.01
CA ALA A 106 -6.54 -18.23 -16.40
C ALA A 106 -6.16 -19.67 -16.85
N GLY A 107 -6.41 -20.66 -15.99
CA GLY A 107 -6.15 -22.08 -16.26
C GLY A 107 -4.72 -22.59 -15.97
N SER A 108 -3.81 -21.75 -15.49
CA SER A 108 -2.46 -22.16 -15.06
C SER A 108 -2.34 -22.17 -13.54
N SER A 109 -1.75 -23.22 -12.98
CA SER A 109 -1.41 -23.30 -11.55
C SER A 109 -0.27 -22.33 -11.25
N ALA A 110 -0.49 -21.42 -10.30
CA ALA A 110 0.49 -20.42 -9.87
C ALA A 110 1.21 -20.83 -8.58
N GLY A 111 0.56 -21.63 -7.74
CA GLY A 111 1.14 -22.12 -6.49
C GLY A 111 0.21 -23.12 -5.80
N THR A 112 0.78 -23.90 -4.87
CA THR A 112 0.02 -24.84 -4.05
C THR A 112 0.51 -24.81 -2.60
N CYS A 113 -0.34 -25.22 -1.67
CA CYS A 113 0.05 -25.64 -0.33
C CYS A 113 -0.68 -26.94 0.02
N SER A 114 -0.02 -27.79 0.81
CA SER A 114 -0.57 -29.08 1.22
C SER A 114 -0.45 -29.29 2.72
N THR A 115 -1.39 -30.03 3.28
CA THR A 115 -1.39 -30.46 4.68
C THR A 115 -1.18 -31.97 4.78
N THR A 116 -0.85 -32.46 5.98
CA THR A 116 -0.57 -33.89 6.23
C THR A 116 -1.49 -34.51 7.29
N SER A 117 -2.60 -33.84 7.61
CA SER A 117 -3.59 -34.28 8.58
C SER A 117 -5.02 -33.97 8.09
N ASN A 118 -6.00 -34.78 8.52
CA ASN A 118 -7.42 -34.50 8.28
C ASN A 118 -7.97 -33.32 9.07
N THR A 119 -7.30 -32.91 10.15
CA THR A 119 -7.69 -31.79 11.01
C THR A 119 -7.11 -30.45 10.56
N ASP A 120 -6.12 -30.46 9.67
CA ASP A 120 -5.47 -29.25 9.17
C ASP A 120 -6.31 -28.68 8.02
N LEU A 121 -7.16 -27.72 8.37
CA LEU A 121 -8.19 -27.16 7.48
C LEU A 121 -7.82 -25.78 6.93
N ASP A 122 -6.55 -25.43 6.99
CA ASP A 122 -5.99 -24.23 6.41
C ASP A 122 -4.56 -24.46 5.91
N CYS A 123 -4.16 -23.70 4.88
CA CYS A 123 -2.77 -23.56 4.51
C CYS A 123 -2.53 -22.26 3.72
N ALA A 124 -1.28 -21.82 3.71
CA ALA A 124 -0.84 -20.59 3.05
C ALA A 124 -0.11 -20.87 1.74
N ILE A 125 -0.64 -20.33 0.63
CA ILE A 125 -0.03 -20.39 -0.69
C ILE A 125 0.85 -19.15 -0.84
N SER A 126 2.16 -19.34 -0.93
CA SER A 126 3.15 -18.25 -0.94
C SER A 126 3.73 -18.02 -2.34
N SER A 127 4.59 -17.01 -2.48
CA SER A 127 5.28 -16.64 -3.74
C SER A 127 4.31 -16.22 -4.86
N LEU A 128 3.16 -15.66 -4.48
CA LEU A 128 2.18 -15.09 -5.40
C LEU A 128 2.55 -13.65 -5.78
N THR A 129 2.02 -13.16 -6.89
CA THR A 129 2.25 -11.79 -7.36
C THR A 129 1.17 -10.85 -6.83
N ASN A 130 1.56 -9.82 -6.07
CA ASN A 130 0.63 -8.80 -5.61
C ASN A 130 -0.08 -8.11 -6.79
N GLY A 131 -1.38 -7.84 -6.63
CA GLY A 131 -2.23 -7.23 -7.66
C GLY A 131 -2.76 -8.21 -8.71
N THR A 132 -2.33 -9.47 -8.69
CA THR A 132 -2.87 -10.52 -9.56
C THR A 132 -4.02 -11.24 -8.85
N SER A 133 -5.21 -11.29 -9.45
CA SER A 133 -6.32 -12.06 -8.90
C SER A 133 -6.10 -13.56 -9.13
N TYR A 134 -6.18 -14.36 -8.07
CA TYR A 134 -6.06 -15.81 -8.12
C TYR A 134 -7.38 -16.47 -7.76
N GLU A 135 -7.73 -17.53 -8.48
CA GLU A 135 -8.79 -18.47 -8.07
C GLU A 135 -8.16 -19.63 -7.30
N VAL A 136 -8.65 -19.88 -6.09
CA VAL A 136 -8.16 -20.94 -5.18
C VAL A 136 -9.21 -22.04 -5.05
N THR A 137 -8.78 -23.28 -5.29
CA THR A 137 -9.57 -24.51 -5.08
C THR A 137 -8.85 -25.47 -4.13
N VAL A 138 -9.59 -26.36 -3.48
CA VAL A 138 -9.03 -27.34 -2.52
C VAL A 138 -9.42 -28.77 -2.92
N THR A 139 -8.49 -29.71 -2.78
CA THR A 139 -8.74 -31.16 -2.90
C THR A 139 -8.37 -31.86 -1.59
N ALA A 140 -9.08 -32.94 -1.26
CA ALA A 140 -8.73 -33.85 -0.17
C ALA A 140 -8.10 -35.13 -0.74
N VAL A 141 -7.23 -35.78 0.03
CA VAL A 141 -6.63 -37.07 -0.35
C VAL A 141 -6.89 -38.13 0.70
N ASN A 142 -7.24 -39.34 0.28
CA ASN A 142 -7.26 -40.55 1.10
C ASN A 142 -6.52 -41.69 0.37
N SER A 143 -6.54 -42.91 0.94
CA SER A 143 -5.89 -44.08 0.34
C SER A 143 -6.52 -44.61 -0.96
N ALA A 144 -7.60 -44.00 -1.45
CA ALA A 144 -8.20 -44.24 -2.77
C ALA A 144 -7.80 -43.16 -3.81
N GLY A 145 -7.23 -42.03 -3.37
CA GLY A 145 -6.76 -40.94 -4.23
C GLY A 145 -7.35 -39.58 -3.86
N ASN A 146 -7.27 -38.63 -4.80
CA ASN A 146 -7.75 -37.26 -4.62
C ASN A 146 -9.24 -37.12 -4.92
N SER A 147 -9.93 -36.28 -4.15
CA SER A 147 -11.28 -35.83 -4.44
C SER A 147 -11.33 -34.98 -5.73
N ASN A 148 -12.53 -34.70 -6.20
CA ASN A 148 -12.75 -33.54 -7.07
C ASN A 148 -12.37 -32.24 -6.33
N ALA A 149 -12.02 -31.20 -7.07
CA ALA A 149 -11.76 -29.87 -6.52
C ALA A 149 -13.06 -29.25 -5.96
N SER A 150 -12.92 -28.47 -4.89
CA SER A 150 -13.98 -27.57 -4.40
C SER A 150 -14.40 -26.56 -5.47
N THR A 151 -15.54 -25.90 -5.29
CA THR A 151 -15.78 -24.62 -5.98
C THR A 151 -14.68 -23.62 -5.60
N GLY A 152 -14.25 -22.81 -6.56
CA GLY A 152 -13.19 -21.83 -6.38
C GLY A 152 -13.68 -20.55 -5.69
N ALA A 153 -12.77 -19.91 -4.95
CA ALA A 153 -12.93 -18.53 -4.47
C ALA A 153 -11.79 -17.66 -5.00
N ALA A 154 -12.04 -16.37 -5.20
CA ALA A 154 -11.04 -15.44 -5.74
C ALA A 154 -10.51 -14.49 -4.67
N ALA A 155 -9.20 -14.24 -4.70
CA ALA A 155 -8.57 -13.21 -3.89
C ALA A 155 -7.35 -12.61 -4.61
N THR A 156 -7.01 -11.37 -4.26
CA THR A 156 -5.88 -10.64 -4.82
C THR A 156 -4.93 -10.29 -3.68
N PRO A 157 -3.73 -10.91 -3.60
CA PRO A 157 -2.72 -10.53 -2.63
C PRO A 157 -2.25 -9.10 -2.91
N SER A 158 -1.97 -8.37 -1.84
CA SER A 158 -1.49 -7.00 -1.92
C SER A 158 -0.75 -6.61 -0.64
N THR A 159 0.05 -5.57 -0.73
CA THR A 159 0.87 -5.02 0.34
C THR A 159 0.89 -3.50 0.25
N THR A 160 1.60 -2.82 1.15
CA THR A 160 1.76 -1.36 1.10
C THR A 160 2.55 -0.92 -0.15
N PRO A 161 2.39 0.32 -0.65
CA PRO A 161 3.11 0.77 -1.83
C PRO A 161 4.62 0.85 -1.62
N GLY A 162 5.36 0.81 -2.73
CA GLY A 162 6.76 1.20 -2.77
C GLY A 162 6.96 2.70 -2.49
N ALA A 163 8.21 3.12 -2.37
CA ALA A 163 8.56 4.52 -2.15
C ALA A 163 8.37 5.36 -3.42
N PRO A 164 7.76 6.57 -3.33
CA PRO A 164 7.84 7.57 -4.38
C PRO A 164 9.30 7.89 -4.76
N THR A 165 9.50 8.42 -5.96
CA THR A 165 10.84 8.76 -6.47
C THR A 165 10.90 10.22 -6.93
N GLY A 166 12.10 10.72 -7.25
CA GLY A 166 12.25 12.07 -7.83
C GLY A 166 11.76 13.21 -6.94
N THR A 167 11.79 13.06 -5.62
CA THR A 167 11.32 14.10 -4.69
C THR A 167 12.19 15.34 -4.79
N ALA A 168 11.56 16.49 -5.07
CA ALA A 168 12.21 17.77 -5.21
C ALA A 168 11.36 18.88 -4.58
N GLY A 169 11.98 20.01 -4.24
CA GLY A 169 11.31 21.18 -3.68
C GLY A 169 11.60 22.43 -4.50
N THR A 170 10.62 23.32 -4.60
CA THR A 170 10.78 24.67 -5.15
C THR A 170 10.47 25.69 -4.05
N ALA A 171 11.43 26.54 -3.74
CA ALA A 171 11.34 27.52 -2.66
C ALA A 171 10.27 28.58 -2.93
N GLY A 172 9.52 28.93 -1.89
CA GLY A 172 8.62 30.08 -1.85
C GLY A 172 8.74 30.82 -0.51
N ALA A 173 7.86 31.80 -0.29
CA ALA A 173 7.86 32.60 0.92
C ALA A 173 7.25 31.81 2.09
N GLY A 174 8.09 31.36 3.02
CA GLY A 174 7.67 30.56 4.17
C GLY A 174 7.04 29.21 3.80
N GLN A 175 7.27 28.75 2.57
CA GLN A 175 6.77 27.47 2.08
C GLN A 175 7.72 26.85 1.05
N VAL A 176 7.54 25.56 0.79
CA VAL A 176 8.13 24.87 -0.36
C VAL A 176 7.04 24.07 -1.06
N THR A 177 6.94 24.22 -2.38
CA THR A 177 6.17 23.31 -3.22
C THR A 177 6.99 22.06 -3.47
N VAL A 178 6.54 20.92 -2.95
CA VAL A 178 7.23 19.63 -3.07
C VAL A 178 6.59 18.82 -4.18
N THR A 179 7.40 18.28 -5.09
CA THR A 179 6.97 17.41 -6.19
C THR A 179 7.63 16.03 -6.06
N TRP A 180 7.02 15.01 -6.65
CA TRP A 180 7.56 13.65 -6.71
C TRP A 180 7.00 12.89 -7.92
N SER A 181 7.52 11.70 -8.17
CA SER A 181 6.97 10.71 -9.09
C SER A 181 6.29 9.60 -8.29
N ALA A 182 5.19 9.07 -8.83
CA ALA A 182 4.50 7.90 -8.26
C ALA A 182 5.48 6.71 -8.11
N PRO A 183 5.30 5.85 -7.09
CA PRO A 183 6.08 4.62 -6.98
C PRO A 183 5.77 3.69 -8.16
N THR A 184 6.78 2.95 -8.61
CA THR A 184 6.63 1.96 -9.69
C THR A 184 5.87 0.71 -9.23
N ASP A 185 5.89 0.45 -7.93
CA ASP A 185 5.17 -0.64 -7.28
C ASP A 185 4.09 -0.06 -6.36
N THR A 186 2.83 -0.32 -6.67
CA THR A 186 1.68 0.11 -5.86
C THR A 186 1.38 -0.86 -4.72
N GLY A 187 2.12 -1.98 -4.63
CA GLY A 187 1.83 -3.08 -3.73
C GLY A 187 0.61 -3.91 -4.17
N GLY A 188 0.12 -3.75 -5.40
CA GLY A 188 -1.05 -4.49 -5.91
C GLY A 188 -2.41 -3.92 -5.48
N SER A 189 -2.45 -2.68 -4.99
CA SER A 189 -3.69 -1.93 -4.70
C SER A 189 -3.53 -0.47 -5.08
N ASP A 190 -4.63 0.19 -5.43
CA ASP A 190 -4.59 1.59 -5.87
C ASP A 190 -4.08 2.53 -4.77
N ILE A 191 -3.24 3.47 -5.17
CA ILE A 191 -2.75 4.53 -4.26
C ILE A 191 -3.88 5.52 -4.01
N THR A 192 -4.16 5.77 -2.74
CA THR A 192 -5.24 6.65 -2.28
C THR A 192 -4.73 8.00 -1.80
N GLN A 193 -3.45 8.08 -1.41
CA GLN A 193 -2.86 9.27 -0.82
C GLN A 193 -1.33 9.28 -0.92
N TYR A 194 -0.77 10.49 -0.97
CA TYR A 194 0.63 10.81 -0.73
C TYR A 194 0.78 11.74 0.48
N THR A 195 1.87 11.60 1.21
CA THR A 195 2.29 12.54 2.26
C THR A 195 3.73 12.96 2.01
N ALA A 196 3.99 14.25 1.94
CA ALA A 196 5.35 14.80 1.94
C ALA A 196 5.67 15.43 3.29
N THR A 197 6.88 15.22 3.81
CA THR A 197 7.33 15.70 5.12
C THR A 197 8.67 16.40 5.00
N ALA A 198 8.80 17.54 5.67
CA ALA A 198 10.00 18.35 5.78
C ALA A 198 10.82 17.97 7.01
N THR A 199 12.14 18.01 6.89
CA THR A 199 13.11 17.91 8.00
C THR A 199 13.91 19.21 8.02
N PRO A 200 14.15 19.86 9.18
CA PRO A 200 14.03 19.32 10.55
C PRO A 200 12.64 19.40 11.23
N ASP A 201 11.75 20.30 10.83
CA ASP A 201 10.58 20.67 11.66
C ASP A 201 9.40 19.67 11.61
N GLY A 202 9.43 18.69 10.72
CA GLY A 202 8.36 17.68 10.58
C GLY A 202 7.07 18.20 9.94
N ALA A 203 7.04 19.45 9.47
CA ALA A 203 5.93 20.00 8.71
C ALA A 203 5.61 19.11 7.50
N PHE A 204 4.33 18.96 7.15
CA PHE A 204 3.91 18.03 6.12
C PHE A 204 2.72 18.55 5.31
N CYS A 205 2.54 17.96 4.13
CA CYS A 205 1.36 18.14 3.32
C CYS A 205 0.86 16.79 2.79
N ILE A 206 -0.42 16.77 2.41
CA ILE A 206 -1.11 15.57 1.93
C ILE A 206 -1.70 15.88 0.55
N SER A 207 -1.60 14.93 -0.37
CA SER A 207 -2.25 14.97 -1.67
C SER A 207 -2.96 13.65 -1.95
N THR A 208 -4.16 13.69 -2.53
CA THR A 208 -4.94 12.49 -2.88
C THR A 208 -4.79 12.05 -4.33
N SER A 209 -4.31 12.92 -5.22
CA SER A 209 -4.21 12.62 -6.66
C SER A 209 -3.07 13.33 -7.35
N ALA A 210 -2.77 14.58 -6.98
CA ALA A 210 -1.66 15.33 -7.54
C ALA A 210 -0.31 14.80 -7.02
N LEU A 211 0.71 14.80 -7.87
CA LEU A 211 2.09 14.45 -7.49
C LEU A 211 2.88 15.67 -6.99
N THR A 212 2.19 16.53 -6.25
CA THR A 212 2.72 17.77 -5.68
C THR A 212 1.89 18.19 -4.47
N CYS A 213 2.50 18.85 -3.50
CA CYS A 213 1.80 19.63 -2.47
C CYS A 213 2.71 20.71 -1.86
N ASP A 214 2.08 21.73 -1.28
CA ASP A 214 2.78 22.82 -0.60
C ASP A 214 2.94 22.52 0.89
N ILE A 215 4.18 22.54 1.39
CA ILE A 215 4.47 22.55 2.82
C ILE A 215 4.67 24.00 3.24
N THR A 216 3.73 24.53 4.01
CA THR A 216 3.71 25.91 4.51
C THR A 216 4.21 26.01 5.95
N GLY A 217 4.51 27.23 6.41
CA GLY A 217 4.95 27.48 7.79
C GLY A 217 6.42 27.15 8.02
N LEU A 218 7.21 27.10 6.95
CA LEU A 218 8.65 26.91 7.00
C LEU A 218 9.35 28.25 7.30
N THR A 219 10.50 28.19 7.95
CA THR A 219 11.27 29.39 8.30
C THR A 219 12.14 29.83 7.11
N ASN A 220 11.95 31.05 6.62
CA ASN A 220 12.82 31.59 5.57
C ASN A 220 14.29 31.62 6.04
N GLY A 221 15.21 31.23 5.16
CA GLY A 221 16.64 31.14 5.47
C GLY A 221 17.07 29.84 6.17
N THR A 222 16.13 28.97 6.55
CA THR A 222 16.44 27.63 7.08
C THR A 222 16.40 26.60 5.95
N GLU A 223 17.44 25.77 5.83
CA GLU A 223 17.49 24.71 4.82
C GLU A 223 16.64 23.51 5.26
N TYR A 224 15.81 23.00 4.34
CA TYR A 224 14.97 21.83 4.54
C TYR A 224 15.26 20.74 3.52
N THR A 225 15.03 19.49 3.92
CA THR A 225 14.94 18.35 3.00
C THR A 225 13.57 17.70 3.10
N PHE A 226 13.13 17.07 2.00
CA PHE A 226 11.78 16.53 1.88
C PHE A 226 11.79 15.05 1.52
N ARG A 227 10.84 14.30 2.08
CA ARG A 227 10.55 12.93 1.69
C ARG A 227 9.06 12.76 1.43
N ALA A 228 8.70 11.99 0.41
CA ALA A 228 7.32 11.63 0.10
C ALA A 228 7.08 10.13 0.36
N LYS A 229 5.87 9.76 0.77
CA LYS A 229 5.41 8.36 0.89
C LYS A 229 4.00 8.22 0.33
N ALA A 230 3.68 7.02 -0.17
CA ALA A 230 2.36 6.70 -0.73
C ALA A 230 1.58 5.78 0.23
N THR A 231 0.26 5.82 0.17
CA THR A 231 -0.66 5.00 0.96
C THR A 231 -1.68 4.33 0.03
N ASN A 232 -1.97 3.05 0.26
CA ASN A 232 -3.05 2.30 -0.37
C ASN A 232 -3.96 1.66 0.70
N ALA A 233 -4.85 0.74 0.29
CA ALA A 233 -5.75 0.03 1.20
C ALA A 233 -5.03 -0.79 2.30
N ASN A 234 -3.78 -1.21 2.09
CA ASN A 234 -2.96 -1.95 3.06
C ASN A 234 -2.18 -1.03 4.00
N GLY A 235 -2.19 0.28 3.75
CA GLY A 235 -1.51 1.28 4.58
C GLY A 235 -0.41 2.03 3.85
N THR A 236 0.47 2.63 4.64
CA THR A 236 1.48 3.57 4.17
C THR A 236 2.80 2.87 3.88
N GLY A 237 3.33 3.11 2.67
CA GLY A 237 4.61 2.60 2.20
C GLY A 237 5.83 3.33 2.76
N SER A 238 6.99 2.95 2.22
CA SER A 238 8.27 3.56 2.59
C SER A 238 8.42 5.00 2.10
N ASN A 239 9.25 5.76 2.79
CA ASN A 239 9.64 7.10 2.34
C ASN A 239 10.54 7.02 1.10
N SER A 240 10.42 8.01 0.23
CA SER A 240 11.40 8.33 -0.80
C SER A 240 12.79 8.61 -0.19
N SER A 241 13.81 8.61 -1.04
CA SER A 241 15.06 9.31 -0.74
C SER A 241 14.77 10.78 -0.40
N ALA A 242 15.60 11.36 0.47
CA ALA A 242 15.53 12.79 0.74
C ALA A 242 15.82 13.59 -0.53
N SER A 243 15.09 14.69 -0.73
CA SER A 243 15.43 15.70 -1.74
C SER A 243 16.80 16.33 -1.46
N GLY A 244 17.29 17.13 -2.41
CA GLY A 244 18.31 18.14 -2.10
C GLY A 244 17.80 19.17 -1.09
N GLY A 245 18.73 19.89 -0.46
CA GLY A 245 18.42 21.00 0.44
C GLY A 245 17.73 22.14 -0.30
N VAL A 246 16.66 22.67 0.29
CA VAL A 246 15.92 23.82 -0.23
C VAL A 246 15.68 24.79 0.91
N THR A 247 16.03 26.05 0.67
CA THR A 247 15.86 27.13 1.64
C THR A 247 14.72 28.04 1.16
N PRO A 248 13.58 28.10 1.88
CA PRO A 248 12.53 29.08 1.62
C PRO A 248 13.13 30.48 1.75
N VAL A 249 12.75 31.37 0.85
CA VAL A 249 13.23 32.75 0.80
C VAL A 249 12.11 33.67 0.37
N THR A 250 12.17 34.92 0.82
CA THR A 250 11.25 35.98 0.44
C THR A 250 11.96 37.34 0.44
N THR A 251 11.25 38.41 0.12
CA THR A 251 11.79 39.77 0.14
C THR A 251 12.06 40.23 1.59
N PRO A 252 12.90 41.25 1.80
CA PRO A 252 13.21 41.70 3.15
C PRO A 252 12.01 42.28 3.90
N GLY A 253 12.08 42.23 5.22
CA GLY A 253 11.23 43.02 6.09
C GLY A 253 11.48 44.53 5.97
N THR A 254 10.68 45.31 6.69
CA THR A 254 10.75 46.77 6.69
C THR A 254 11.95 47.27 7.51
N ALA A 255 12.76 48.16 6.93
CA ALA A 255 13.77 48.90 7.68
C ALA A 255 13.09 49.77 8.77
N THR A 256 13.82 50.11 9.83
CA THR A 256 13.24 50.87 10.96
C THR A 256 14.09 52.09 11.31
N ALA A 257 13.57 52.95 12.20
CA ALA A 257 14.29 54.14 12.68
C ALA A 257 14.83 55.06 11.57
N LEU A 258 14.05 55.25 10.49
CA LEU A 258 14.40 56.21 9.45
C LEU A 258 14.39 57.63 10.03
N ALA A 259 15.52 58.32 9.92
CA ALA A 259 15.71 59.69 10.35
C ALA A 259 16.43 60.49 9.27
N GLY A 260 16.16 61.80 9.20
CA GLY A 260 16.80 62.72 8.27
C GLY A 260 17.33 63.96 8.96
N THR A 261 18.50 64.44 8.53
CA THR A 261 19.06 65.74 8.94
C THR A 261 19.15 66.63 7.70
N ALA A 262 18.39 67.73 7.71
CA ALA A 262 18.38 68.69 6.61
C ALA A 262 19.71 69.45 6.48
N GLY A 263 20.14 69.68 5.24
CA GLY A 263 21.27 70.52 4.86
C GLY A 263 20.90 71.42 3.68
N ASP A 264 21.89 72.11 3.10
CA ASP A 264 21.67 72.96 1.94
C ASP A 264 21.43 72.11 0.68
N ALA A 265 20.21 72.18 0.13
CA ALA A 265 19.76 71.41 -1.03
C ALA A 265 19.91 69.87 -0.89
N GLN A 266 19.97 69.36 0.35
CA GLN A 266 20.16 67.94 0.62
C GLN A 266 19.56 67.51 1.98
N VAL A 267 19.33 66.21 2.15
CA VAL A 267 18.97 65.59 3.44
C VAL A 267 19.83 64.34 3.64
N ALA A 268 20.56 64.28 4.76
CA ALA A 268 21.31 63.09 5.17
C ALA A 268 20.37 62.14 5.93
N LEU A 269 20.11 60.96 5.37
CA LEU A 269 19.24 59.93 5.92
C LEU A 269 20.06 58.82 6.59
N SER A 270 19.52 58.29 7.69
CA SER A 270 20.00 57.07 8.35
C SER A 270 18.82 56.20 8.77
N TRP A 271 19.02 54.88 8.80
CA TRP A 271 18.02 53.90 9.23
C TRP A 271 18.69 52.68 9.86
N THR A 272 17.86 51.80 10.43
CA THR A 272 18.25 50.48 10.93
C THR A 272 17.83 49.42 9.92
N ALA A 273 18.78 48.57 9.51
CA ALA A 273 18.53 47.44 8.63
C ALA A 273 17.41 46.52 9.19
N PRO A 274 16.57 45.92 8.33
CA PRO A 274 15.57 44.96 8.79
C PRO A 274 16.25 43.74 9.43
N THR A 275 15.70 43.27 10.55
CA THR A 275 16.18 42.04 11.21
C THR A 275 15.79 40.79 10.42
N ASP A 276 14.62 40.81 9.79
CA ASP A 276 14.18 39.78 8.86
C ASP A 276 14.64 40.14 7.45
N THR A 277 15.64 39.45 6.94
CA THR A 277 16.15 39.65 5.59
C THR A 277 15.40 38.81 4.55
N GLY A 278 14.35 38.08 4.96
CA GLY A 278 13.62 37.13 4.11
C GLY A 278 14.44 35.88 3.77
N GLY A 279 15.51 35.58 4.53
CA GLY A 279 16.38 34.42 4.30
C GLY A 279 17.44 34.61 3.20
N SER A 280 17.53 35.80 2.60
CA SER A 280 18.59 36.19 1.67
C SER A 280 19.27 37.47 2.15
N ALA A 281 20.56 37.68 1.85
CA ALA A 281 21.27 38.89 2.27
C ALA A 281 20.69 40.14 1.61
N ILE A 282 20.65 41.26 2.35
CA ILE A 282 20.30 42.57 1.79
C ILE A 282 21.40 42.97 0.78
N THR A 283 20.98 43.36 -0.42
CA THR A 283 21.85 43.78 -1.51
C THR A 283 21.78 45.27 -1.78
N ASP A 284 20.66 45.92 -1.44
CA ASP A 284 20.44 47.34 -1.71
C ASP A 284 19.39 47.98 -0.77
N TYR A 285 19.35 49.31 -0.74
CA TYR A 285 18.25 50.10 -0.21
C TYR A 285 17.77 51.11 -1.23
N THR A 286 16.51 50.98 -1.67
CA THR A 286 15.87 52.00 -2.50
C THR A 286 15.41 53.16 -1.62
N VAL A 287 15.96 54.35 -1.87
CA VAL A 287 15.60 55.59 -1.18
C VAL A 287 14.68 56.41 -2.07
N GLU A 288 13.52 56.80 -1.54
CA GLU A 288 12.55 57.62 -2.28
C GLU A 288 12.17 58.86 -1.48
N SER A 289 11.97 59.96 -2.19
CA SER A 289 11.48 61.23 -1.64
C SER A 289 10.17 61.64 -2.28
N SER A 290 9.38 62.42 -1.55
CA SER A 290 8.11 62.98 -1.99
C SER A 290 7.97 64.41 -1.49
N SER A 291 7.59 65.33 -2.37
CA SER A 291 7.29 66.73 -2.03
C SER A 291 5.79 67.02 -1.94
N ASP A 292 4.95 65.99 -2.06
CA ASP A 292 3.48 66.06 -2.07
C ASP A 292 2.86 65.12 -1.03
N THR A 293 3.53 65.02 0.13
CA THR A 293 3.06 64.26 1.31
C THR A 293 2.84 62.76 1.04
N GLY A 294 3.67 62.17 0.18
CA GLY A 294 3.66 60.74 -0.13
C GLY A 294 2.72 60.35 -1.28
N THR A 295 2.21 61.31 -2.05
CA THR A 295 1.33 61.03 -3.20
C THR A 295 2.13 60.52 -4.40
N THR A 296 3.24 61.18 -4.70
CA THR A 296 4.21 60.76 -5.71
C THR A 296 5.58 60.58 -5.09
N TRP A 297 6.26 59.51 -5.49
CA TRP A 297 7.58 59.14 -4.97
C TRP A 297 8.59 59.18 -6.11
N THR A 298 9.73 59.82 -5.86
CA THR A 298 10.86 59.87 -6.77
C THR A 298 12.02 59.11 -6.16
N THR A 299 12.53 58.12 -6.89
CA THR A 299 13.70 57.34 -6.48
C THR A 299 14.97 58.19 -6.57
N PHE A 300 15.74 58.23 -5.49
CA PHE A 300 17.06 58.82 -5.47
C PHE A 300 18.08 57.83 -6.04
N ALA A 301 18.80 58.24 -7.08
CA ALA A 301 19.80 57.42 -7.75
C ALA A 301 21.13 57.42 -6.98
N ASP A 302 21.22 56.60 -5.93
CA ASP A 302 22.41 56.34 -5.11
C ASP A 302 23.34 55.27 -5.73
N GLY A 303 22.79 54.42 -6.60
CA GLY A 303 23.43 53.17 -6.98
C GLY A 303 23.14 52.08 -5.96
N THR A 304 23.84 50.95 -6.05
CA THR A 304 23.62 49.81 -5.16
C THR A 304 24.48 49.93 -3.90
N SER A 305 23.84 49.97 -2.73
CA SER A 305 24.52 50.11 -1.44
C SER A 305 23.83 49.31 -0.34
N THR A 306 24.62 48.56 0.43
CA THR A 306 24.16 47.89 1.66
C THR A 306 24.29 48.76 2.90
N THR A 307 24.76 50.00 2.76
CA THR A 307 24.94 50.94 3.87
C THR A 307 23.58 51.46 4.30
N ALA A 308 23.29 51.45 5.62
CA ALA A 308 22.02 51.92 6.17
C ALA A 308 21.95 53.46 6.32
N SER A 309 22.42 54.17 5.30
CA SER A 309 22.41 55.63 5.22
C SER A 309 22.63 56.09 3.78
N ALA A 310 22.01 57.22 3.41
CA ALA A 310 22.22 57.88 2.12
C ALA A 310 22.07 59.39 2.26
N THR A 311 22.71 60.17 1.39
CA THR A 311 22.51 61.62 1.33
C THR A 311 21.76 61.98 0.06
N VAL A 312 20.47 62.32 0.19
CA VAL A 312 19.63 62.73 -0.93
C VAL A 312 19.97 64.17 -1.29
N THR A 313 20.47 64.40 -2.50
CA THR A 313 20.89 65.72 -3.00
C THR A 313 19.92 66.26 -4.06
N GLY A 314 20.07 67.53 -4.43
CA GLY A 314 19.25 68.16 -5.48
C GLY A 314 17.84 68.55 -5.01
N LEU A 315 17.64 68.69 -3.70
CA LEU A 315 16.38 69.11 -3.11
C LEU A 315 16.21 70.63 -3.18
N THR A 316 14.96 71.10 -3.16
CA THR A 316 14.66 72.54 -3.16
C THR A 316 14.54 73.08 -1.73
N ASN A 317 15.38 74.04 -1.36
CA ASN A 317 15.31 74.68 -0.04
C ASN A 317 13.93 75.29 0.25
N GLY A 318 13.45 75.11 1.48
CA GLY A 318 12.12 75.57 1.91
C GLY A 318 10.95 74.68 1.47
N THR A 319 11.20 73.61 0.71
CA THR A 319 10.19 72.60 0.37
C THR A 319 10.21 71.47 1.39
N ALA A 320 9.06 71.10 1.92
CA ALA A 320 8.94 69.94 2.81
C ALA A 320 9.03 68.64 2.00
N TYR A 321 9.85 67.70 2.46
CA TYR A 321 9.98 66.38 1.86
C TYR A 321 9.66 65.28 2.88
N THR A 322 8.99 64.24 2.41
CA THR A 322 8.86 62.96 3.11
C THR A 322 9.72 61.91 2.44
N PHE A 323 10.35 61.06 3.23
CA PHE A 323 11.25 60.02 2.77
C PHE A 323 10.73 58.64 3.17
N ARG A 324 10.98 57.64 2.32
CA ARG A 324 10.83 56.22 2.65
C ARG A 324 12.01 55.44 2.13
N VAL A 325 12.32 54.34 2.80
CA VAL A 325 13.40 53.44 2.42
C VAL A 325 12.85 52.03 2.29
N THR A 326 13.27 51.32 1.24
CA THR A 326 12.89 49.93 0.98
C THR A 326 14.14 49.07 0.88
N ALA A 327 14.27 48.06 1.73
CA ALA A 327 15.37 47.10 1.65
C ALA A 327 15.14 46.12 0.49
N VAL A 328 16.23 45.70 -0.18
CA VAL A 328 16.18 44.82 -1.35
C VAL A 328 17.11 43.63 -1.14
N ASN A 329 16.69 42.43 -1.52
CA ASN A 329 17.54 41.24 -1.60
C ASN A 329 17.39 40.55 -2.97
N ALA A 330 17.94 39.35 -3.14
CA ALA A 330 17.85 38.57 -4.37
C ALA A 330 16.40 38.22 -4.81
N GLN A 331 15.42 38.27 -3.89
CA GLN A 331 13.99 38.07 -4.20
C GLN A 331 13.28 39.38 -4.60
N GLY A 332 13.95 40.53 -4.46
CA GLY A 332 13.45 41.84 -4.82
C GLY A 332 13.25 42.76 -3.61
N SER A 333 12.40 43.78 -3.81
CA SER A 333 12.13 44.83 -2.84
C SER A 333 11.16 44.37 -1.75
N GLY A 334 11.50 44.66 -0.51
CA GLY A 334 10.64 44.47 0.66
C GLY A 334 9.54 45.51 0.77
N THR A 335 9.05 45.69 2.00
CA THR A 335 8.07 46.74 2.31
C THR A 335 8.78 48.03 2.70
N ALA A 336 8.35 49.16 2.14
CA ALA A 336 8.90 50.48 2.46
C ALA A 336 8.65 50.87 3.94
N THR A 337 9.55 51.65 4.52
CA THR A 337 9.33 52.25 5.84
C THR A 337 8.09 53.16 5.86
N SER A 338 7.52 53.39 7.05
CA SER A 338 6.63 54.53 7.24
C SER A 338 7.34 55.82 6.81
N ALA A 339 6.59 56.74 6.21
CA ALA A 339 7.16 58.00 5.74
C ALA A 339 7.69 58.82 6.92
N SER A 340 8.94 59.26 6.82
CA SER A 340 9.53 60.23 7.76
C SER A 340 9.61 61.60 7.10
N SER A 341 9.08 62.62 7.75
CA SER A 341 9.33 64.02 7.38
C SER A 341 10.68 64.46 7.93
N ALA A 342 11.48 65.15 7.13
CA ALA A 342 12.70 65.82 7.57
C ALA A 342 12.67 67.30 7.18
#